data_AF-A0A2A3JM62-F1
#
_entry.id   AF-A0A2A3JM62-F1
#
_cell.length_a   1.000
_cell.length_b   1.000
_cell.length_c   1.000
_cell.angle_alpha   90.00
_cell.angle_beta   90.00
_cell.angle_gamma   90.00
#
_symmetry.space_group_name_H-M   'P 1'
#
loop_
_entity.id
_entity.type
_entity.pdbx_description
1 polymer ?
#
loop_
_entity_poly.entity_id
_entity_poly.type
_entity_poly.pdbx_seq_one_letter_code
_entity_poly.pdbx_strand_id
1 'polypeptide(L)'
;MPHLPTDSPDSVRSLPARRSVLGAMAATAAAPALLGLSSPASAAPVAQPRALPGGGDLGPNVIVFDPSTSGIQAKLDEVFRQQESAQFGTGRYALLFKPGTYNGLNAQLGFYTSIAGLGLSPDDTAINGDVTVDAGWFNGNATQNFWRSAENLALTPVSGTNRWAVAQAAPFRRMHVRGGLNLAPTGYGWASGGYIADSRIDGSVGPYSQQQWYTRDSSVGGWANAVWNMVFSGVQGAPAQSFPNPPYTTLDTTPVSREKPFLYLNGSEYRVFLPERRTNARGTTWGSGTPRGTSLPLTQFYVAKPGVTAATLNAALTQGLHLLLTPGIYHLDQPIQVNRAGTVVLGLGYATLIPDNGVTALRTADVDGVRLAGFLIDAGPVNSSTLLEVGPTGASASHSANPTTVQDVFIRIGGAGAGKATTSMVINSRDTIIDHTWVWRADHGTGVGWETNRADYGIRVNGDDVLATGLFVEHFNKYDVQWYGQRGRTIFFQNEKAYDAPNQAAIQNGSVKGYAAYKVADSVTTHEGWGLGSYCYYNVDPTIVQHNGFAAPNTPGVKFHDLLVVSLGGQGQYEHVVNETGAPTSGTSTVPSTVVSYP
;
A
#
# COMPACT_ATOMS: atom_id res chain seq x y z
N MET A 1 61.11 -14.74 2.10
CA MET A 1 62.40 -14.73 1.38
C MET A 1 62.09 -14.91 -0.09
N PRO A 2 62.58 -14.06 -1.02
CA PRO A 2 63.65 -13.06 -0.91
C PRO A 2 63.09 -11.61 -0.75
N HIS A 3 63.48 -10.87 0.29
CA HIS A 3 64.56 -9.86 0.39
C HIS A 3 64.16 -8.43 -0.04
N LEU A 4 64.07 -7.56 0.99
CA LEU A 4 63.83 -6.10 1.05
C LEU A 4 65.05 -5.27 0.59
N PRO A 5 64.92 -3.93 0.44
CA PRO A 5 65.14 -2.96 1.55
C PRO A 5 64.05 -1.86 1.61
N THR A 6 63.37 -1.58 2.73
CA THR A 6 63.69 -0.64 3.84
C THR A 6 64.23 0.74 3.45
N ASP A 7 63.41 1.78 3.66
CA ASP A 7 63.78 3.01 4.40
C ASP A 7 62.52 3.79 4.86
N SER A 8 62.53 4.21 6.12
CA SER A 8 61.70 5.26 6.79
C SER A 8 62.67 6.41 7.17
N PRO A 9 62.31 7.61 7.71
CA PRO A 9 61.09 7.97 8.46
C PRO A 9 60.59 9.43 8.31
N ASP A 10 59.56 9.76 9.10
CA ASP A 10 59.20 11.07 9.71
C ASP A 10 59.01 12.34 8.86
N SER A 11 57.81 12.94 8.96
CA SER A 11 57.69 14.24 9.64
C SER A 11 56.23 14.71 9.83
N VAL A 12 55.95 15.00 11.09
CA VAL A 12 54.86 15.81 11.64
C VAL A 12 54.96 17.26 11.13
N ARG A 13 53.83 17.91 10.82
CA ARG A 13 53.60 19.38 10.94
C ARG A 13 52.12 19.69 10.67
N SER A 14 51.31 19.91 11.70
CA SER A 14 51.06 21.18 12.41
C SER A 14 50.17 22.17 11.65
N LEU A 15 48.94 22.32 12.15
CA LEU A 15 48.05 23.48 11.93
C LEU A 15 48.74 24.81 12.26
N PRO A 16 48.22 25.92 11.70
CA PRO A 16 48.08 27.11 12.53
C PRO A 16 46.65 27.67 12.51
N ALA A 17 46.22 28.00 13.73
CA ALA A 17 45.06 28.80 14.05
C ALA A 17 45.40 30.31 14.09
N ARG A 18 44.33 31.13 14.14
CA ARG A 18 44.26 32.57 14.51
C ARG A 18 44.72 33.53 13.39
N ARG A 19 44.09 34.69 13.16
CA ARG A 19 43.44 35.64 14.08
C ARG A 19 42.63 36.68 13.29
N SER A 20 41.56 37.17 13.90
CA SER A 20 40.81 38.39 13.59
C SER A 20 41.62 39.67 13.84
N VAL A 21 41.44 40.70 13.01
CA VAL A 21 41.70 42.13 13.34
C VAL A 21 40.77 43.04 12.53
N LEU A 22 40.11 43.97 13.24
CA LEU A 22 39.40 45.16 12.75
C LEU A 22 40.37 46.22 12.19
N GLY A 23 39.93 47.04 11.24
CA GLY A 23 40.60 48.30 10.92
C GLY A 23 39.86 49.14 9.88
N ALA A 24 39.22 50.21 10.34
CA ALA A 24 38.61 51.25 9.52
C ALA A 24 39.66 52.11 8.79
N MET A 25 39.34 52.63 7.60
CA MET A 25 39.76 53.98 7.18
C MET A 25 38.75 54.59 6.20
N ALA A 26 38.42 55.85 6.47
CA ALA A 26 37.59 56.73 5.68
C ALA A 26 38.38 57.32 4.50
N ALA A 27 37.69 57.57 3.38
CA ALA A 27 38.13 58.54 2.38
C ALA A 27 36.90 59.25 1.81
N THR A 28 36.75 60.51 2.19
CA THR A 28 35.79 61.49 1.67
C THR A 28 36.23 61.98 0.30
N ALA A 29 35.34 61.90 -0.70
CA ALA A 29 35.42 62.70 -1.92
C ALA A 29 34.03 63.28 -2.21
N ALA A 30 33.95 64.61 -2.20
CA ALA A 30 32.75 65.40 -2.45
C ALA A 30 32.47 65.51 -3.96
N ALA A 31 31.20 65.45 -4.34
CA ALA A 31 30.68 65.84 -5.65
C ALA A 31 29.24 66.37 -5.51
N PRO A 32 28.78 67.29 -6.38
CA PRO A 32 27.79 68.31 -6.05
C PRO A 32 26.34 67.83 -6.10
N ALA A 33 25.51 68.45 -5.25
CA ALA A 33 24.08 68.24 -5.16
C ALA A 33 23.35 68.74 -6.42
N LEU A 34 22.77 67.82 -7.17
CA LEU A 34 21.65 68.07 -8.08
C LEU A 34 20.36 67.82 -7.32
N LEU A 35 19.59 68.89 -7.08
CA LEU A 35 18.24 68.82 -6.54
C LEU A 35 17.29 68.21 -7.59
N GLY A 36 17.24 66.88 -7.62
CA GLY A 36 16.16 66.14 -8.27
C GLY A 36 15.07 65.84 -7.25
N LEU A 37 13.85 66.34 -7.49
CA LEU A 37 12.66 65.94 -6.75
C LEU A 37 12.43 64.43 -6.94
N SER A 38 12.85 63.62 -5.98
CA SER A 38 12.53 62.20 -5.94
C SER A 38 11.08 62.03 -5.47
N SER A 39 10.18 61.79 -6.42
CA SER A 39 8.87 61.21 -6.11
C SER A 39 9.08 59.89 -5.36
N PRO A 40 8.38 59.64 -4.24
CA PRO A 40 8.45 58.34 -3.59
C PRO A 40 7.92 57.31 -4.58
N ALA A 41 8.77 56.37 -5.00
CA ALA A 41 8.32 55.20 -5.70
C ALA A 41 7.44 54.40 -4.73
N SER A 42 6.12 54.51 -4.88
CA SER A 42 5.19 53.56 -4.27
C SER A 42 5.60 52.17 -4.73
N ALA A 43 6.13 51.37 -3.83
CA ALA A 43 6.27 49.94 -4.06
C ALA A 43 4.87 49.41 -4.43
N ALA A 44 4.76 48.84 -5.64
CA ALA A 44 3.56 48.12 -6.01
C ALA A 44 3.27 47.09 -4.91
N PRO A 45 2.01 46.96 -4.43
CA PRO A 45 1.68 45.97 -3.43
C PRO A 45 2.14 44.61 -3.96
N VAL A 46 3.01 43.93 -3.22
CA VAL A 46 3.37 42.54 -3.48
C VAL A 46 2.04 41.79 -3.51
N ALA A 47 1.66 41.29 -4.69
CA ALA A 47 0.43 40.53 -4.84
C ALA A 47 0.51 39.35 -3.86
N GLN A 48 -0.34 39.37 -2.82
CA GLN A 48 -0.47 38.25 -1.91
C GLN A 48 -0.77 37.01 -2.76
N PRO A 49 -0.03 35.91 -2.62
CA PRO A 49 -0.31 34.69 -3.35
C PRO A 49 -1.78 34.34 -3.14
N ARG A 50 -2.55 34.26 -4.23
CA ARG A 50 -3.97 33.95 -4.15
C ARG A 50 -4.12 32.58 -3.49
N ALA A 51 -4.90 32.52 -2.40
CA ALA A 51 -5.19 31.26 -1.72
C ALA A 51 -5.74 30.23 -2.73
N LEU A 52 -5.25 28.99 -2.64
CA LEU A 52 -5.69 27.91 -3.50
C LEU A 52 -7.13 27.55 -3.10
N PRO A 53 -8.06 27.42 -4.07
CA PRO A 53 -9.43 27.05 -3.76
C PRO A 53 -9.48 25.59 -3.30
N GLY A 54 -10.32 25.32 -2.29
CA GLY A 54 -10.77 23.96 -2.01
C GLY A 54 -12.04 23.62 -2.77
N GLY A 55 -12.25 22.33 -3.03
CA GLY A 55 -13.37 21.83 -3.82
C GLY A 55 -13.20 22.01 -5.34
N GLY A 56 -14.30 21.85 -6.07
CA GLY A 56 -14.34 21.93 -7.53
C GLY A 56 -14.76 20.63 -8.20
N ASP A 57 -14.82 20.66 -9.53
CA ASP A 57 -15.08 19.50 -10.37
C ASP A 57 -14.01 18.41 -10.17
N LEU A 58 -14.42 17.14 -10.16
CA LEU A 58 -13.56 15.98 -9.91
C LEU A 58 -12.77 15.49 -11.14
N GLY A 59 -12.89 16.17 -12.27
CA GLY A 59 -12.19 15.85 -13.50
C GLY A 59 -12.89 14.79 -14.35
N PRO A 60 -12.47 14.63 -15.61
CA PRO A 60 -13.18 13.81 -16.60
C PRO A 60 -13.12 12.30 -16.30
N ASN A 61 -12.14 11.86 -15.50
CA ASN A 61 -11.92 10.46 -15.19
C ASN A 61 -12.73 9.96 -13.98
N VAL A 62 -13.49 10.87 -13.35
CA VAL A 62 -14.49 10.52 -12.34
C VAL A 62 -15.86 10.54 -13.02
N ILE A 63 -16.38 9.35 -13.28
CA ILE A 63 -17.66 9.15 -13.95
C ILE A 63 -18.72 8.90 -12.89
N VAL A 64 -19.68 9.82 -12.77
CA VAL A 64 -20.70 9.79 -11.72
C VAL A 64 -22.05 9.43 -12.33
N PHE A 65 -22.67 8.38 -11.82
CA PHE A 65 -23.98 7.90 -12.24
C PHE A 65 -25.02 8.17 -11.15
N ASP A 66 -26.23 8.53 -11.54
CA ASP A 66 -27.43 8.45 -10.69
C ASP A 66 -28.43 7.45 -11.27
N PRO A 67 -29.47 7.02 -10.52
CA PRO A 67 -30.41 6.01 -11.00
C PRO A 67 -31.16 6.39 -12.29
N SER A 68 -31.20 7.68 -12.65
CA SER A 68 -31.85 8.18 -13.86
C SER A 68 -30.90 8.29 -15.07
N THR A 69 -29.60 8.10 -14.85
CA THR A 69 -28.60 8.18 -15.91
C THR A 69 -28.84 7.08 -16.95
N SER A 70 -29.03 7.44 -18.21
CA SER A 70 -29.21 6.48 -19.29
C SER A 70 -27.86 5.91 -19.75
N GLY A 71 -27.87 4.66 -20.24
CA GLY A 71 -26.67 4.05 -20.84
C GLY A 71 -25.55 3.67 -19.87
N ILE A 72 -25.83 3.53 -18.55
CA ILE A 72 -24.83 3.17 -17.53
C ILE A 72 -24.03 1.93 -17.95
N GLN A 73 -24.72 0.82 -18.29
CA GLN A 73 -24.05 -0.42 -18.69
C GLN A 73 -23.09 -0.21 -19.88
N ALA A 74 -23.52 0.53 -20.91
CA ALA A 74 -22.69 0.80 -22.08
C ALA A 74 -21.41 1.57 -21.70
N LYS A 75 -21.50 2.50 -20.73
CA LYS A 75 -20.33 3.22 -20.24
C LYS A 75 -19.41 2.35 -19.39
N LEU A 76 -19.98 1.47 -18.56
CA LEU A 76 -19.21 0.46 -17.81
C LEU A 76 -18.44 -0.45 -18.77
N ASP A 77 -19.10 -0.95 -19.81
CA ASP A 77 -18.50 -1.81 -20.82
C ASP A 77 -17.42 -1.08 -21.63
N GLU A 78 -17.61 0.21 -21.91
CA GLU A 78 -16.62 1.04 -22.60
C GLU A 78 -15.32 1.15 -21.79
N VAL A 79 -15.42 1.49 -20.51
CA VAL A 79 -14.26 1.58 -19.62
C VAL A 79 -13.61 0.21 -19.44
N PHE A 80 -14.41 -0.85 -19.26
CA PHE A 80 -13.90 -2.21 -19.14
C PHE A 80 -13.09 -2.62 -20.38
N ARG A 81 -13.61 -2.45 -21.60
CA ARG A 81 -12.86 -2.79 -22.83
C ARG A 81 -11.54 -2.04 -22.97
N GLN A 82 -11.46 -0.82 -22.47
CA GLN A 82 -10.22 -0.04 -22.46
C GLN A 82 -9.22 -0.59 -21.43
N GLN A 83 -9.72 -1.03 -20.27
CA GLN A 83 -8.91 -1.33 -19.11
C GLN A 83 -8.66 -2.82 -18.85
N GLU A 84 -9.39 -3.73 -19.49
CA GLU A 84 -9.37 -5.18 -19.22
C GLU A 84 -7.93 -5.74 -19.28
N SER A 85 -7.21 -5.45 -20.37
CA SER A 85 -5.83 -5.91 -20.59
C SER A 85 -4.79 -4.79 -20.45
N ALA A 86 -5.18 -3.61 -19.93
CA ALA A 86 -4.32 -2.44 -19.82
C ALA A 86 -3.44 -2.46 -18.56
N GLN A 87 -2.78 -3.58 -18.30
CA GLN A 87 -2.04 -3.82 -17.06
C GLN A 87 -1.04 -2.70 -16.73
N PHE A 88 -0.27 -2.22 -17.70
CA PHE A 88 0.68 -1.11 -17.52
C PHE A 88 0.24 0.16 -18.27
N GLY A 89 -1.05 0.27 -18.61
CA GLY A 89 -1.63 1.42 -19.27
C GLY A 89 -1.72 2.65 -18.35
N THR A 90 -1.95 3.81 -18.97
CA THR A 90 -2.06 5.10 -18.27
C THR A 90 -3.48 5.48 -17.89
N GLY A 91 -4.49 4.76 -18.40
CA GLY A 91 -5.90 4.97 -18.06
C GLY A 91 -6.15 4.75 -16.56
N ARG A 92 -6.89 5.67 -15.94
CA ARG A 92 -7.28 5.68 -14.53
C ARG A 92 -8.74 6.12 -14.45
N TYR A 93 -9.60 5.36 -13.78
CA TYR A 93 -11.03 5.66 -13.74
C TYR A 93 -11.63 5.45 -12.35
N ALA A 94 -12.53 6.35 -11.95
CA ALA A 94 -13.41 6.16 -10.81
C ALA A 94 -14.87 6.17 -11.27
N LEU A 95 -15.58 5.08 -11.01
CA LEU A 95 -16.98 4.87 -11.34
C LEU A 95 -17.80 5.03 -10.06
N LEU A 96 -18.46 6.18 -9.91
CA LEU A 96 -19.15 6.56 -8.67
C LEU A 96 -20.65 6.54 -8.85
N PHE A 97 -21.36 5.91 -7.92
CA PHE A 97 -22.80 5.72 -7.98
C PHE A 97 -23.46 6.53 -6.87
N LYS A 98 -24.33 7.48 -7.21
CA LYS A 98 -25.13 8.22 -6.22
C LYS A 98 -26.03 7.27 -5.42
N PRO A 99 -26.49 7.67 -4.23
CA PRO A 99 -27.50 6.91 -3.50
C PRO A 99 -28.73 6.61 -4.36
N GLY A 100 -29.22 5.37 -4.27
CA GLY A 100 -30.32 4.85 -5.06
C GLY A 100 -30.12 3.40 -5.50
N THR A 101 -31.07 2.90 -6.30
CA THR A 101 -31.08 1.52 -6.79
C THR A 101 -30.86 1.47 -8.29
N TYR A 102 -29.92 0.62 -8.72
CA TYR A 102 -29.56 0.37 -10.10
C TYR A 102 -29.91 -1.08 -10.45
N ASN A 103 -30.43 -1.35 -11.65
CA ASN A 103 -30.92 -2.68 -12.03
C ASN A 103 -30.27 -3.18 -13.31
N GLY A 104 -30.02 -4.48 -13.38
CA GLY A 104 -29.55 -5.16 -14.59
C GLY A 104 -28.13 -4.80 -15.00
N LEU A 105 -27.30 -4.35 -14.05
CA LEU A 105 -25.91 -4.01 -14.30
C LEU A 105 -25.00 -5.20 -14.05
N ASN A 106 -24.00 -5.37 -14.92
CA ASN A 106 -22.81 -6.18 -14.65
C ASN A 106 -21.59 -5.29 -14.87
N ALA A 107 -21.09 -4.69 -13.80
CA ALA A 107 -19.93 -3.83 -13.83
C ALA A 107 -18.64 -4.67 -13.81
N GLN A 108 -18.17 -5.08 -14.99
CA GLN A 108 -16.86 -5.73 -15.11
C GLN A 108 -15.75 -4.69 -14.89
N LEU A 109 -14.77 -4.99 -14.03
CA LEU A 109 -13.68 -4.06 -13.73
C LEU A 109 -12.36 -4.55 -14.32
N GLY A 110 -11.76 -3.72 -15.17
CA GLY A 110 -10.39 -3.88 -15.66
C GLY A 110 -9.37 -3.26 -14.71
N PHE A 111 -8.14 -3.11 -15.18
CA PHE A 111 -7.07 -2.45 -14.44
C PHE A 111 -7.39 -0.98 -14.11
N TYR A 112 -6.81 -0.48 -13.03
CA TYR A 112 -6.89 0.90 -12.56
C TYR A 112 -8.29 1.52 -12.53
N THR A 113 -9.27 0.70 -12.15
CA THR A 113 -10.67 1.10 -12.08
C THR A 113 -11.16 0.91 -10.65
N SER A 114 -11.59 2.00 -10.02
CA SER A 114 -12.32 1.93 -8.74
C SER A 114 -13.81 2.11 -8.99
N ILE A 115 -14.64 1.26 -8.41
CA ILE A 115 -16.10 1.45 -8.36
C ILE A 115 -16.54 1.70 -6.92
N ALA A 116 -17.41 2.68 -6.69
CA ALA A 116 -17.90 2.95 -5.35
C ALA A 116 -19.30 3.59 -5.30
N GLY A 117 -20.02 3.34 -4.21
CA GLY A 117 -21.25 4.06 -3.87
C GLY A 117 -20.96 5.34 -3.08
N LEU A 118 -21.76 6.38 -3.33
CA LEU A 118 -21.68 7.69 -2.69
C LEU A 118 -22.67 7.84 -1.52
N GLY A 119 -23.18 6.72 -1.01
CA GLY A 119 -23.93 6.66 0.25
C GLY A 119 -23.06 6.84 1.48
N LEU A 120 -23.67 7.04 2.65
CA LEU A 120 -22.94 6.92 3.91
C LEU A 120 -22.87 5.44 4.35
N SER A 121 -23.85 4.64 3.96
CA SER A 121 -23.91 3.18 4.15
C SER A 121 -23.87 2.45 2.80
N PRO A 122 -23.38 1.21 2.72
CA PRO A 122 -23.42 0.44 1.48
C PRO A 122 -24.83 0.27 0.91
N ASP A 123 -25.81 0.11 1.80
CA ASP A 123 -27.22 -0.07 1.44
C ASP A 123 -27.89 1.17 0.84
N ASP A 124 -27.28 2.35 0.96
CA ASP A 124 -27.77 3.57 0.32
C ASP A 124 -27.57 3.52 -1.21
N THR A 125 -26.63 2.70 -1.70
CA THR A 125 -26.34 2.52 -3.12
C THR A 125 -26.39 1.03 -3.48
N ALA A 126 -27.55 0.59 -3.98
CA ALA A 126 -27.81 -0.81 -4.29
C ALA A 126 -27.74 -1.09 -5.80
N ILE A 127 -27.02 -2.14 -6.18
CA ILE A 127 -26.98 -2.68 -7.54
C ILE A 127 -27.66 -4.06 -7.52
N ASN A 128 -28.82 -4.17 -8.16
CA ASN A 128 -29.44 -5.45 -8.50
C ASN A 128 -28.75 -5.97 -9.76
N GLY A 129 -27.65 -6.66 -9.55
CA GLY A 129 -26.61 -6.91 -10.52
C GLY A 129 -25.28 -7.22 -9.85
N ASP A 130 -24.21 -7.16 -10.63
CA ASP A 130 -22.90 -7.67 -10.25
C ASP A 130 -21.83 -6.58 -10.40
N VAL A 131 -20.80 -6.69 -9.56
CA VAL A 131 -19.53 -5.99 -9.71
C VAL A 131 -18.46 -7.05 -9.85
N THR A 132 -17.99 -7.25 -11.08
CA THR A 132 -17.32 -8.49 -11.48
C THR A 132 -15.85 -8.26 -11.79
N VAL A 133 -15.02 -9.15 -11.29
CA VAL A 133 -13.69 -9.41 -11.86
C VAL A 133 -13.62 -10.88 -12.21
N ASP A 134 -13.20 -11.16 -13.45
CA ASP A 134 -12.87 -12.50 -13.93
C ASP A 134 -11.53 -12.44 -14.70
N ALA A 135 -11.05 -13.56 -15.23
CA ALA A 135 -9.73 -13.67 -15.83
C ALA A 135 -9.75 -14.00 -17.34
N GLY A 136 -10.80 -13.59 -18.07
CA GLY A 136 -10.93 -13.86 -19.51
C GLY A 136 -9.72 -13.40 -20.32
N TRP A 137 -9.23 -12.18 -20.06
CA TRP A 137 -8.07 -11.58 -20.72
C TRP A 137 -6.78 -12.40 -20.61
N PHE A 138 -6.67 -13.23 -19.57
CA PHE A 138 -5.50 -14.06 -19.30
C PHE A 138 -5.87 -15.55 -19.17
N ASN A 139 -6.83 -16.00 -20.00
CA ASN A 139 -7.20 -17.41 -20.15
C ASN A 139 -7.58 -18.12 -18.84
N GLY A 140 -8.28 -17.42 -17.95
CA GLY A 140 -8.71 -17.97 -16.65
C GLY A 140 -7.65 -17.89 -15.55
N ASN A 141 -6.46 -17.35 -15.82
CA ASN A 141 -5.45 -17.09 -14.80
C ASN A 141 -5.65 -15.70 -14.17
N ALA A 142 -6.03 -15.66 -12.89
CA ALA A 142 -6.28 -14.42 -12.15
C ALA A 142 -5.04 -13.87 -11.44
N THR A 143 -3.85 -14.48 -11.56
CA THR A 143 -2.63 -14.04 -10.83
C THR A 143 -2.14 -12.64 -11.19
N GLN A 144 -2.72 -12.02 -12.23
CA GLN A 144 -2.40 -10.64 -12.64
C GLN A 144 -3.58 -9.69 -12.55
N ASN A 145 -4.69 -10.07 -11.90
CA ASN A 145 -5.87 -9.21 -11.72
C ASN A 145 -5.64 -8.18 -10.60
N PHE A 146 -4.72 -7.25 -10.82
CA PHE A 146 -4.29 -6.21 -9.89
C PHE A 146 -5.10 -4.91 -10.03
N TRP A 147 -4.80 -3.97 -9.12
CA TRP A 147 -5.08 -2.54 -9.21
C TRP A 147 -6.53 -2.20 -9.59
N ARG A 148 -7.50 -2.71 -8.86
CA ARG A 148 -8.93 -2.36 -9.00
C ARG A 148 -9.65 -2.40 -7.66
N SER A 149 -10.75 -1.70 -7.45
CA SER A 149 -11.37 -1.69 -6.11
C SER A 149 -12.88 -1.58 -6.17
N ALA A 150 -13.54 -2.16 -5.17
CA ALA A 150 -14.97 -1.98 -4.93
C ALA A 150 -15.20 -1.47 -3.49
N GLU A 151 -15.99 -0.40 -3.36
CA GLU A 151 -16.23 0.22 -2.05
C GLU A 151 -17.68 0.71 -1.86
N ASN A 152 -18.25 0.48 -0.68
CA ASN A 152 -19.49 1.15 -0.23
C ASN A 152 -20.71 0.92 -1.14
N LEU A 153 -20.95 -0.32 -1.55
CA LEU A 153 -22.08 -0.74 -2.39
C LEU A 153 -22.79 -1.95 -1.79
N ALA A 154 -24.11 -2.01 -1.98
CA ALA A 154 -24.89 -3.22 -1.81
C ALA A 154 -25.10 -3.91 -3.16
N LEU A 155 -24.86 -5.22 -3.22
CA LEU A 155 -25.03 -6.04 -4.42
C LEU A 155 -26.10 -7.09 -4.18
N THR A 156 -27.02 -7.24 -5.13
CA THR A 156 -27.91 -8.39 -5.25
C THR A 156 -27.53 -9.13 -6.54
N PRO A 157 -26.57 -10.06 -6.49
CA PRO A 157 -25.99 -10.67 -7.69
C PRO A 157 -27.03 -11.45 -8.49
N VAL A 158 -27.00 -11.39 -9.82
CA VAL A 158 -28.07 -11.98 -10.65
C VAL A 158 -28.20 -13.50 -10.50
N SER A 159 -27.08 -14.17 -10.21
CA SER A 159 -27.02 -15.62 -9.99
C SER A 159 -27.13 -16.03 -8.52
N GLY A 160 -27.28 -15.05 -7.62
CA GLY A 160 -27.14 -15.23 -6.17
C GLY A 160 -25.68 -15.27 -5.68
N THR A 161 -24.68 -15.19 -6.57
CA THR A 161 -23.25 -15.11 -6.20
C THR A 161 -22.51 -14.09 -7.07
N ASN A 162 -21.86 -13.10 -6.44
CA ASN A 162 -20.97 -12.16 -7.13
C ASN A 162 -19.58 -12.78 -7.34
N ARG A 163 -18.87 -12.45 -8.42
CA ARG A 163 -17.47 -12.90 -8.62
C ARG A 163 -16.47 -11.75 -8.49
N TRP A 164 -15.49 -11.92 -7.60
CA TRP A 164 -14.37 -11.01 -7.39
C TRP A 164 -13.04 -11.77 -7.52
N ALA A 165 -12.74 -12.24 -8.74
CA ALA A 165 -11.56 -13.07 -9.02
C ALA A 165 -10.28 -12.23 -9.18
N VAL A 166 -9.75 -11.76 -8.05
CA VAL A 166 -8.61 -10.83 -8.02
C VAL A 166 -7.32 -11.46 -7.51
N ALA A 167 -6.21 -10.73 -7.69
CA ALA A 167 -4.96 -10.97 -6.99
C ALA A 167 -4.66 -9.82 -6.00
N GLN A 168 -3.40 -9.40 -5.85
CA GLN A 168 -2.97 -8.33 -4.93
C GLN A 168 -3.51 -6.94 -5.35
N ALA A 169 -3.49 -5.99 -4.40
CA ALA A 169 -3.93 -4.60 -4.57
C ALA A 169 -5.32 -4.46 -5.19
N ALA A 170 -6.26 -5.31 -4.74
CA ALA A 170 -7.63 -5.30 -5.22
C ALA A 170 -8.66 -5.30 -4.07
N PRO A 171 -8.73 -4.21 -3.27
CA PRO A 171 -9.51 -4.18 -2.04
C PRO A 171 -11.01 -4.27 -2.32
N PHE A 172 -11.70 -5.05 -1.49
CA PHE A 172 -13.15 -5.14 -1.41
C PHE A 172 -13.60 -4.63 -0.04
N ARG A 173 -13.98 -3.35 0.05
CA ARG A 173 -14.20 -2.66 1.33
C ARG A 173 -15.64 -2.22 1.48
N ARG A 174 -16.19 -2.35 2.69
CA ARG A 174 -17.49 -1.74 3.00
C ARG A 174 -18.59 -2.19 2.04
N MET A 175 -18.63 -3.48 1.70
CA MET A 175 -19.58 -4.02 0.74
C MET A 175 -20.68 -4.79 1.46
N HIS A 176 -21.89 -4.76 0.91
CA HIS A 176 -22.99 -5.64 1.34
C HIS A 176 -23.37 -6.57 0.19
N VAL A 177 -22.92 -7.82 0.21
CA VAL A 177 -23.30 -8.82 -0.79
C VAL A 177 -24.49 -9.61 -0.27
N ARG A 178 -25.66 -9.37 -0.85
CA ARG A 178 -26.92 -10.08 -0.56
C ARG A 178 -26.96 -11.41 -1.32
N GLY A 179 -25.99 -12.26 -1.02
CA GLY A 179 -25.71 -13.50 -1.73
C GLY A 179 -24.33 -14.06 -1.38
N GLY A 180 -23.85 -15.01 -2.18
CA GLY A 180 -22.49 -15.53 -2.07
C GLY A 180 -21.45 -14.61 -2.73
N LEU A 181 -20.17 -14.85 -2.42
CA LEU A 181 -19.03 -14.18 -3.05
C LEU A 181 -18.00 -15.23 -3.50
N ASN A 182 -17.84 -15.39 -4.81
CA ASN A 182 -16.83 -16.26 -5.41
C ASN A 182 -15.54 -15.46 -5.67
N LEU A 183 -14.41 -15.93 -5.17
CA LEU A 183 -13.11 -15.26 -5.32
C LEU A 183 -12.22 -15.92 -6.38
N ALA A 184 -12.67 -17.01 -7.01
CA ALA A 184 -11.93 -17.68 -8.08
C ALA A 184 -12.43 -17.26 -9.46
N PRO A 185 -11.53 -17.25 -10.47
CA PRO A 185 -11.95 -17.06 -11.85
C PRO A 185 -12.80 -18.23 -12.33
N THR A 186 -13.53 -18.01 -13.42
CA THR A 186 -14.23 -19.10 -14.10
C THR A 186 -13.23 -20.21 -14.46
N GLY A 187 -13.51 -21.45 -14.03
CA GLY A 187 -12.63 -22.61 -14.25
C GLY A 187 -11.61 -22.89 -13.16
N TYR A 188 -11.55 -22.10 -12.08
CA TYR A 188 -10.65 -22.30 -10.94
C TYR A 188 -9.15 -22.27 -11.30
N GLY A 189 -8.78 -21.42 -12.26
CA GLY A 189 -7.38 -21.12 -12.54
C GLY A 189 -6.66 -20.48 -11.36
N TRP A 190 -5.35 -20.27 -11.49
CA TRP A 190 -4.53 -19.69 -10.43
C TRP A 190 -5.03 -18.30 -10.02
N ALA A 191 -5.01 -18.02 -8.72
CA ALA A 191 -5.39 -16.74 -8.15
C ALA A 191 -4.63 -16.50 -6.84
N SER A 192 -4.16 -15.26 -6.63
CA SER A 192 -3.26 -14.89 -5.52
C SER A 192 -3.75 -13.61 -4.81
N GLY A 193 -5.04 -13.61 -4.47
CA GLY A 193 -5.66 -12.56 -3.65
C GLY A 193 -5.28 -12.69 -2.18
N GLY A 194 -5.90 -11.96 -1.27
CA GLY A 194 -6.83 -10.88 -1.51
C GLY A 194 -7.23 -10.23 -0.18
N TYR A 195 -8.03 -9.19 -0.24
CA TYR A 195 -8.34 -8.37 0.92
C TYR A 195 -9.83 -7.98 0.97
N ILE A 196 -10.51 -8.37 2.06
CA ILE A 196 -11.87 -7.93 2.39
C ILE A 196 -11.84 -7.21 3.74
N ALA A 197 -12.49 -6.04 3.82
CA ALA A 197 -12.69 -5.36 5.10
C ALA A 197 -14.06 -4.70 5.21
N ASP A 198 -14.53 -4.54 6.45
CA ASP A 198 -15.76 -3.82 6.79
C ASP A 198 -16.98 -4.30 6.00
N SER A 199 -17.02 -5.56 5.58
CA SER A 199 -18.01 -6.05 4.61
C SER A 199 -18.97 -7.06 5.24
N ARG A 200 -20.17 -7.14 4.68
CA ARG A 200 -21.18 -8.14 5.01
C ARG A 200 -21.47 -8.97 3.77
N ILE A 201 -21.25 -10.28 3.85
CA ILE A 201 -21.61 -11.24 2.82
C ILE A 201 -22.66 -12.16 3.45
N ASP A 202 -23.92 -12.05 3.02
CA ASP A 202 -25.03 -12.81 3.61
C ASP A 202 -24.90 -14.32 3.35
N GLY A 203 -24.34 -14.69 2.20
CA GLY A 203 -24.05 -16.08 1.83
C GLY A 203 -22.66 -16.55 2.22
N SER A 204 -22.19 -17.61 1.55
CA SER A 204 -20.82 -18.10 1.73
C SER A 204 -19.83 -17.36 0.83
N VAL A 205 -18.65 -17.07 1.37
CA VAL A 205 -17.48 -16.76 0.56
C VAL A 205 -16.85 -18.05 0.06
N GLY A 206 -16.54 -18.12 -1.23
CA GLY A 206 -15.95 -19.29 -1.90
C GLY A 206 -14.60 -18.93 -2.53
N PRO A 207 -13.47 -19.22 -1.86
CA PRO A 207 -12.14 -18.93 -2.40
C PRO A 207 -11.69 -19.89 -3.51
N TYR A 208 -12.10 -21.16 -3.43
CA TYR A 208 -11.72 -22.25 -4.33
C TYR A 208 -10.21 -22.34 -4.56
N SER A 209 -9.70 -21.85 -5.69
CA SER A 209 -8.28 -21.91 -6.07
C SER A 209 -7.42 -20.76 -5.51
N GLN A 210 -8.01 -19.79 -4.82
CA GLN A 210 -7.27 -18.69 -4.19
C GLN A 210 -6.24 -19.24 -3.19
N GLN A 211 -4.97 -18.89 -3.41
CA GLN A 211 -3.85 -19.37 -2.61
C GLN A 211 -3.97 -18.93 -1.14
N GLN A 212 -4.28 -17.66 -0.93
CA GLN A 212 -4.40 -17.03 0.38
C GLN A 212 -5.49 -15.95 0.39
N TRP A 213 -5.88 -15.48 1.57
CA TRP A 213 -6.78 -14.34 1.70
C TRP A 213 -6.72 -13.73 3.10
N TYR A 214 -6.93 -12.41 3.19
CA TYR A 214 -7.17 -11.72 4.44
C TYR A 214 -8.57 -11.11 4.49
N THR A 215 -9.31 -11.41 5.56
CA THR A 215 -10.59 -10.78 5.85
C THR A 215 -10.57 -10.18 7.25
N ARG A 216 -10.94 -8.91 7.39
CA ARG A 216 -11.07 -8.29 8.72
C ARG A 216 -12.40 -7.60 8.95
N ASP A 217 -12.80 -7.50 10.21
CA ASP A 217 -13.90 -6.66 10.69
C ASP A 217 -15.18 -6.78 9.85
N SER A 218 -15.55 -8.01 9.53
CA SER A 218 -16.58 -8.33 8.53
C SER A 218 -17.57 -9.34 9.09
N SER A 219 -18.64 -9.60 8.36
CA SER A 219 -19.58 -10.69 8.62
C SER A 219 -19.73 -11.54 7.36
N VAL A 220 -19.61 -12.85 7.49
CA VAL A 220 -19.86 -13.81 6.41
C VAL A 220 -20.88 -14.86 6.87
N GLY A 221 -21.77 -15.29 5.99
CA GLY A 221 -22.68 -16.42 6.27
C GLY A 221 -21.94 -17.75 6.35
N GLY A 222 -20.79 -17.86 5.68
CA GLY A 222 -19.88 -19.00 5.75
C GLY A 222 -18.63 -18.82 4.91
N TRP A 223 -17.71 -19.77 5.01
CA TRP A 223 -16.46 -19.79 4.25
C TRP A 223 -16.18 -21.19 3.73
N ALA A 224 -16.04 -21.35 2.41
CA ALA A 224 -16.16 -22.65 1.76
C ALA A 224 -14.93 -23.56 1.89
N ASN A 225 -13.71 -23.02 1.74
CA ASN A 225 -12.47 -23.80 1.74
C ASN A 225 -11.23 -22.94 2.04
N ALA A 226 -10.06 -23.56 2.11
CA ALA A 226 -8.75 -22.90 2.18
C ALA A 226 -7.74 -23.64 1.30
N VAL A 227 -6.71 -22.92 0.84
CA VAL A 227 -5.58 -23.47 0.07
C VAL A 227 -4.30 -23.43 0.90
N TRP A 228 -3.69 -22.26 1.09
CA TRP A 228 -2.44 -22.14 1.86
C TRP A 228 -2.55 -21.26 3.10
N ASN A 229 -3.20 -20.10 3.03
CA ASN A 229 -3.21 -19.14 4.14
C ASN A 229 -4.49 -18.29 4.17
N MET A 230 -5.53 -18.74 4.87
CA MET A 230 -6.80 -17.98 4.99
C MET A 230 -6.89 -17.37 6.38
N VAL A 231 -6.73 -16.06 6.47
CA VAL A 231 -6.58 -15.33 7.75
C VAL A 231 -7.76 -14.42 8.03
N PHE A 232 -8.25 -14.45 9.26
CA PHE A 232 -9.39 -13.69 9.73
C PHE A 232 -9.06 -12.95 11.03
N SER A 233 -9.48 -11.69 11.15
CA SER A 233 -9.51 -10.99 12.44
C SER A 233 -10.78 -10.15 12.58
N GLY A 234 -11.51 -10.28 13.70
CA GLY A 234 -12.75 -9.53 13.86
C GLY A 234 -13.88 -9.96 12.92
N VAL A 235 -13.84 -11.19 12.40
CA VAL A 235 -14.84 -11.66 11.43
C VAL A 235 -15.92 -12.50 12.11
N GLN A 236 -17.16 -12.06 11.97
CA GLN A 236 -18.35 -12.83 12.36
C GLN A 236 -18.62 -13.90 11.31
N GLY A 237 -18.81 -15.15 11.73
CA GLY A 237 -19.02 -16.29 10.83
C GLY A 237 -17.74 -16.86 10.19
N ALA A 238 -16.55 -16.36 10.56
CA ALA A 238 -15.30 -17.00 10.15
C ALA A 238 -15.17 -18.43 10.72
N PRO A 239 -14.51 -19.35 10.00
CA PRO A 239 -14.18 -20.67 10.54
C PRO A 239 -13.27 -20.54 11.77
N ALA A 240 -13.36 -21.50 12.69
CA ALA A 240 -12.48 -21.54 13.85
C ALA A 240 -11.00 -21.74 13.43
N GLN A 241 -10.08 -21.30 14.28
CA GLN A 241 -8.64 -21.57 14.12
C GLN A 241 -8.40 -23.07 13.90
N SER A 242 -7.70 -23.45 12.83
CA SER A 242 -7.43 -24.86 12.51
C SER A 242 -6.13 -25.10 11.75
N PHE A 243 -5.28 -24.09 11.59
CA PHE A 243 -3.97 -24.26 10.99
C PHE A 243 -3.20 -25.40 11.71
N PRO A 244 -2.56 -26.33 10.98
CA PRO A 244 -2.20 -26.25 9.55
C PRO A 244 -3.25 -26.80 8.58
N ASN A 245 -4.28 -27.53 9.03
CA ASN A 245 -5.21 -28.18 8.11
C ASN A 245 -6.67 -28.26 8.65
N PRO A 246 -7.63 -27.59 7.99
CA PRO A 246 -7.43 -26.60 6.93
C PRO A 246 -6.66 -25.37 7.45
N PRO A 247 -5.88 -24.66 6.61
CA PRO A 247 -5.00 -23.57 7.04
C PRO A 247 -5.78 -22.27 7.29
N TYR A 248 -6.62 -22.29 8.34
CA TYR A 248 -7.32 -21.13 8.87
C TYR A 248 -6.60 -20.54 10.08
N THR A 249 -6.22 -19.28 9.97
CA THR A 249 -5.77 -18.45 11.08
C THR A 249 -6.89 -17.51 11.49
N THR A 250 -7.48 -17.67 12.67
CA THR A 250 -8.67 -16.92 13.09
C THR A 250 -8.47 -16.24 14.43
N LEU A 251 -8.52 -14.91 14.42
CA LEU A 251 -8.52 -14.07 15.61
C LEU A 251 -9.93 -13.51 15.85
N ASP A 252 -10.38 -13.53 17.10
CA ASP A 252 -11.73 -13.04 17.44
C ASP A 252 -11.91 -11.55 17.11
N THR A 253 -10.85 -10.76 17.27
CA THR A 253 -10.87 -9.30 17.06
C THR A 253 -9.64 -8.81 16.30
N THR A 254 -9.80 -7.73 15.53
CA THR A 254 -8.67 -6.92 15.08
C THR A 254 -8.23 -5.99 16.22
N PRO A 255 -6.96 -6.01 16.69
CA PRO A 255 -6.56 -5.27 17.89
C PRO A 255 -6.82 -3.76 17.82
N VAL A 256 -6.53 -3.17 16.66
CA VAL A 256 -6.92 -1.81 16.31
C VAL A 256 -7.17 -1.74 14.81
N SER A 257 -8.26 -1.09 14.41
CA SER A 257 -8.54 -0.78 13.02
C SER A 257 -9.19 0.58 12.90
N ARG A 258 -9.08 1.18 11.73
CA ARG A 258 -9.77 2.44 11.39
C ARG A 258 -10.12 2.33 9.93
N GLU A 259 -11.42 2.36 9.59
CA GLU A 259 -11.82 2.19 8.20
C GLU A 259 -11.33 3.35 7.32
N LYS A 260 -11.08 3.01 6.06
CA LYS A 260 -10.54 3.95 5.07
C LYS A 260 -11.49 5.14 4.88
N PRO A 261 -10.98 6.38 4.76
CA PRO A 261 -11.78 7.49 4.28
C PRO A 261 -12.39 7.22 2.91
N PHE A 262 -13.62 7.69 2.70
CA PHE A 262 -14.30 7.55 1.41
C PHE A 262 -15.13 8.80 1.08
N LEU A 263 -15.27 9.07 -0.22
CA LEU A 263 -16.10 10.13 -0.74
C LEU A 263 -17.57 9.69 -0.71
N TYR A 264 -18.46 10.57 -0.27
CA TYR A 264 -19.90 10.36 -0.28
C TYR A 264 -20.66 11.65 -0.53
N LEU A 265 -21.96 11.55 -0.76
CA LEU A 265 -22.89 12.67 -0.91
C LEU A 265 -23.71 12.87 0.36
N ASN A 266 -23.74 14.11 0.86
CA ASN A 266 -24.74 14.58 1.81
C ASN A 266 -25.71 15.50 1.06
N GLY A 267 -26.86 14.97 0.64
CA GLY A 267 -27.71 15.63 -0.35
C GLY A 267 -26.97 15.74 -1.68
N SER A 268 -26.70 16.97 -2.15
CA SER A 268 -25.89 17.24 -3.34
C SER A 268 -24.43 17.59 -3.06
N GLU A 269 -24.04 17.71 -1.79
CA GLU A 269 -22.70 18.12 -1.39
C GLU A 269 -21.75 16.91 -1.28
N TYR A 270 -20.62 16.95 -1.99
CA TYR A 270 -19.54 16.01 -1.79
C TYR A 270 -18.86 16.23 -0.43
N ARG A 271 -18.66 15.13 0.29
CA ARG A 271 -17.95 15.09 1.56
C ARG A 271 -17.05 13.87 1.61
N VAL A 272 -16.02 13.93 2.44
CA VAL A 272 -15.19 12.77 2.77
C VAL A 272 -15.53 12.35 4.20
N PHE A 273 -16.04 11.13 4.36
CA PHE A 273 -16.29 10.55 5.67
C PHE A 273 -14.98 9.99 6.24
N LEU A 274 -14.73 10.27 7.51
CA LEU A 274 -13.56 9.82 8.27
C LEU A 274 -14.03 8.89 9.39
N PRO A 275 -14.03 7.57 9.16
CA PRO A 275 -14.42 6.60 10.17
C PRO A 275 -13.61 6.75 11.45
N GLU A 276 -14.26 6.55 12.60
CA GLU A 276 -13.63 6.52 13.92
C GLU A 276 -12.73 5.27 14.04
N ARG A 277 -11.64 5.39 14.80
CA ARG A 277 -10.80 4.25 15.19
C ARG A 277 -11.60 3.31 16.09
N ARG A 278 -11.45 2.00 15.88
CA ARG A 278 -11.96 0.95 16.76
C ARG A 278 -10.81 0.15 17.36
N THR A 279 -10.96 -0.24 18.60
CA THR A 279 -10.08 -1.18 19.30
C THR A 279 -10.82 -2.49 19.51
N ASN A 280 -10.11 -3.62 19.37
CA ASN A 280 -10.72 -4.95 19.42
C ASN A 280 -11.95 -5.05 18.50
N ALA A 281 -11.78 -4.59 17.26
CA ALA A 281 -12.85 -4.51 16.29
C ALA A 281 -13.34 -5.91 15.89
N ARG A 282 -14.66 -6.03 15.74
CA ARG A 282 -15.34 -7.23 15.27
C ARG A 282 -16.63 -6.83 14.54
N GLY A 283 -16.87 -7.43 13.39
CA GLY A 283 -17.99 -7.08 12.51
C GLY A 283 -17.86 -5.68 11.88
N THR A 284 -18.85 -5.33 11.05
CA THR A 284 -18.84 -4.10 10.27
C THR A 284 -19.08 -2.85 11.12
N THR A 285 -18.61 -1.69 10.66
CA THR A 285 -18.83 -0.38 11.26
C THR A 285 -20.25 0.17 11.06
N TRP A 286 -20.97 -0.38 10.08
CA TRP A 286 -22.22 0.18 9.56
C TRP A 286 -23.43 -0.75 9.73
N GLY A 287 -23.22 -2.00 10.12
CA GLY A 287 -24.31 -2.98 10.29
C GLY A 287 -25.24 -2.71 11.48
N SER A 288 -24.89 -1.79 12.38
CA SER A 288 -25.67 -1.40 13.57
C SER A 288 -26.22 0.03 13.50
N GLY A 289 -26.25 0.63 12.30
CA GLY A 289 -26.75 1.99 12.07
C GLY A 289 -25.68 2.90 11.48
N THR A 290 -25.80 4.21 11.71
CA THR A 290 -24.87 5.21 11.17
C THR A 290 -23.45 4.92 11.65
N PRO A 291 -22.46 4.79 10.73
CA PRO A 291 -21.07 4.57 11.12
C PRO A 291 -20.57 5.75 11.97
N ARG A 292 -19.77 5.47 13.00
CA ARG A 292 -19.14 6.52 13.81
C ARG A 292 -17.96 7.15 13.08
N GLY A 293 -17.88 8.47 13.12
CA GLY A 293 -16.83 9.23 12.44
C GLY A 293 -17.23 10.69 12.25
N THR A 294 -16.42 11.42 11.49
CA THR A 294 -16.64 12.84 11.14
C THR A 294 -16.65 13.03 9.63
N SER A 295 -17.32 14.06 9.12
CA SER A 295 -17.33 14.37 7.69
C SER A 295 -16.68 15.71 7.41
N LEU A 296 -15.78 15.73 6.44
CA LEU A 296 -15.17 16.95 5.92
C LEU A 296 -15.82 17.32 4.59
N PRO A 297 -16.24 18.58 4.38
CA PRO A 297 -16.75 19.02 3.09
C PRO A 297 -15.62 19.05 2.05
N LEU A 298 -15.95 18.79 0.78
CA LEU A 298 -14.96 18.80 -0.30
C LEU A 298 -14.27 20.17 -0.45
N THR A 299 -14.90 21.25 0.01
CA THR A 299 -14.31 22.60 0.07
C THR A 299 -13.10 22.72 0.99
N GLN A 300 -12.80 21.71 1.83
CA GLN A 300 -11.57 21.61 2.61
C GLN A 300 -10.48 20.75 1.95
N PHE A 301 -10.72 20.26 0.73
CA PHE A 301 -9.77 19.48 -0.05
C PHE A 301 -9.31 20.28 -1.26
N TYR A 302 -8.01 20.28 -1.52
CA TYR A 302 -7.50 20.60 -2.84
C TYR A 302 -7.74 19.39 -3.76
N VAL A 303 -8.58 19.58 -4.77
CA VAL A 303 -8.90 18.56 -5.77
C VAL A 303 -7.79 18.58 -6.84
N ALA A 304 -6.79 17.73 -6.64
CA ALA A 304 -5.64 17.63 -7.53
C ALA A 304 -6.03 16.91 -8.83
N LYS A 305 -5.53 17.43 -9.95
CA LYS A 305 -5.65 16.83 -11.30
C LYS A 305 -4.26 16.70 -11.94
N PRO A 306 -4.05 15.74 -12.86
CA PRO A 306 -2.76 15.60 -13.55
C PRO A 306 -2.29 16.92 -14.15
N GLY A 307 -0.98 17.17 -14.09
CA GLY A 307 -0.36 18.44 -14.48
C GLY A 307 -0.14 19.43 -13.33
N VAL A 308 -0.71 19.18 -12.14
CA VAL A 308 -0.36 19.94 -10.93
C VAL A 308 1.07 19.62 -10.48
N THR A 309 1.77 20.64 -9.97
CA THR A 309 3.13 20.49 -9.44
C THR A 309 3.15 20.06 -7.97
N ALA A 310 4.19 19.35 -7.55
CA ALA A 310 4.39 19.03 -6.13
C ALA A 310 4.45 20.28 -5.23
N ALA A 311 5.00 21.39 -5.74
CA ALA A 311 5.00 22.69 -5.07
C ALA A 311 3.58 23.18 -4.75
N THR A 312 2.64 23.01 -5.70
CA THR A 312 1.24 23.41 -5.52
C THR A 312 0.54 22.51 -4.51
N LEU A 313 0.79 21.20 -4.55
CA LEU A 313 0.26 20.25 -3.56
C LEU A 313 0.74 20.62 -2.14
N ASN A 314 2.02 20.94 -1.98
CA ASN A 314 2.60 21.36 -0.71
C ASN A 314 2.06 22.72 -0.25
N ALA A 315 1.83 23.66 -1.17
CA ALA A 315 1.20 24.93 -0.84
C ALA A 315 -0.25 24.74 -0.33
N ALA A 316 -1.03 23.84 -0.94
CA ALA A 316 -2.39 23.52 -0.47
C ALA A 316 -2.37 22.91 0.93
N LEU A 317 -1.46 21.97 1.19
CA LEU A 317 -1.27 21.37 2.52
C LEU A 317 -0.88 22.41 3.58
N THR A 318 0.03 23.33 3.21
CA THR A 318 0.48 24.44 4.07
C THR A 318 -0.67 25.40 4.39
N GLN A 319 -1.57 25.64 3.44
CA GLN A 319 -2.77 26.48 3.63
C GLN A 319 -3.84 25.84 4.51
N GLY A 320 -3.69 24.57 4.91
CA GLY A 320 -4.67 23.88 5.75
C GLY A 320 -5.64 22.99 4.97
N LEU A 321 -5.51 22.86 3.64
CA LEU A 321 -6.32 21.93 2.87
C LEU A 321 -5.84 20.48 3.04
N HIS A 322 -6.74 19.54 2.77
CA HIS A 322 -6.44 18.14 2.52
C HIS A 322 -6.18 17.92 1.03
N LEU A 323 -5.79 16.70 0.61
CA LEU A 323 -5.61 16.36 -0.80
C LEU A 323 -6.62 15.28 -1.22
N LEU A 324 -7.32 15.55 -2.32
CA LEU A 324 -8.06 14.54 -3.08
C LEU A 324 -7.38 14.39 -4.44
N LEU A 325 -6.72 13.25 -4.67
CA LEU A 325 -6.04 12.95 -5.93
C LEU A 325 -7.05 12.30 -6.89
N THR A 326 -7.46 13.03 -7.93
CA THR A 326 -8.37 12.50 -8.95
C THR A 326 -7.65 11.46 -9.83
N PRO A 327 -8.36 10.57 -10.54
CA PRO A 327 -7.74 9.48 -11.29
C PRO A 327 -6.80 10.00 -12.38
N GLY A 328 -5.52 9.65 -12.28
CA GLY A 328 -4.48 10.03 -13.23
C GLY A 328 -3.07 9.79 -12.69
N ILE A 329 -2.06 10.18 -13.48
CA ILE A 329 -0.64 10.04 -13.15
C ILE A 329 -0.05 11.42 -12.85
N TYR A 330 0.69 11.53 -11.75
CA TYR A 330 1.25 12.76 -11.20
C TYR A 330 2.76 12.62 -11.08
N HIS A 331 3.50 13.42 -11.84
CA HIS A 331 4.96 13.50 -11.75
C HIS A 331 5.38 14.51 -10.68
N LEU A 332 6.36 14.13 -9.85
CA LEU A 332 6.79 14.88 -8.67
C LEU A 332 8.28 15.18 -8.74
N ASP A 333 8.65 16.46 -8.76
CA ASP A 333 10.03 16.94 -8.73
C ASP A 333 10.58 17.13 -7.31
N GLN A 334 9.72 17.01 -6.30
CA GLN A 334 10.03 17.06 -4.88
C GLN A 334 8.96 16.28 -4.09
N PRO A 335 9.24 15.85 -2.84
CA PRO A 335 8.25 15.14 -2.04
C PRO A 335 7.00 15.97 -1.75
N ILE A 336 5.85 15.31 -1.74
CA ILE A 336 4.65 15.83 -1.06
C ILE A 336 4.93 15.78 0.45
N GLN A 337 4.79 16.91 1.15
CA GLN A 337 5.13 17.09 2.56
C GLN A 337 3.87 17.24 3.41
N VAL A 338 3.47 16.18 4.10
CA VAL A 338 2.30 16.15 4.98
C VAL A 338 2.72 16.46 6.41
N ASN A 339 2.68 17.74 6.78
CA ASN A 339 3.18 18.21 8.07
C ASN A 339 2.11 18.53 9.11
N ARG A 340 0.83 18.53 8.73
CA ARG A 340 -0.28 18.91 9.61
C ARG A 340 -1.00 17.67 10.13
N ALA A 341 -1.23 17.62 11.45
CA ALA A 341 -2.02 16.57 12.08
C ALA A 341 -3.42 16.46 11.46
N GLY A 342 -3.96 15.24 11.38
CA GLY A 342 -5.28 14.97 10.83
C GLY A 342 -5.40 15.13 9.31
N THR A 343 -4.29 15.36 8.59
CA THR A 343 -4.35 15.53 7.14
C THR A 343 -4.78 14.25 6.44
N VAL A 344 -5.75 14.37 5.53
CA VAL A 344 -6.19 13.31 4.62
C VAL A 344 -5.55 13.52 3.24
N VAL A 345 -4.95 12.45 2.70
CA VAL A 345 -4.56 12.32 1.30
C VAL A 345 -5.32 11.11 0.75
N LEU A 346 -6.37 11.37 -0.02
CA LEU A 346 -7.25 10.34 -0.57
C LEU A 346 -7.09 10.30 -2.10
N GLY A 347 -6.78 9.14 -2.66
CA GLY A 347 -6.78 8.87 -4.08
C GLY A 347 -8.08 8.23 -4.56
N LEU A 348 -8.46 8.56 -5.80
CA LEU A 348 -9.56 7.93 -6.53
C LEU A 348 -9.00 7.23 -7.77
N GLY A 349 -9.58 6.10 -8.16
CA GLY A 349 -9.28 5.43 -9.44
C GLY A 349 -7.79 5.16 -9.65
N TYR A 350 -7.07 4.73 -8.61
CA TYR A 350 -5.64 4.43 -8.66
C TYR A 350 -4.79 5.63 -9.12
N ALA A 351 -5.11 6.83 -8.62
CA ALA A 351 -4.22 7.98 -8.71
C ALA A 351 -2.78 7.57 -8.40
N THR A 352 -1.86 7.86 -9.32
CA THR A 352 -0.49 7.34 -9.30
C THR A 352 0.51 8.47 -9.16
N LEU A 353 1.38 8.40 -8.15
CA LEU A 353 2.47 9.34 -7.92
C LEU A 353 3.78 8.75 -8.45
N ILE A 354 4.46 9.47 -9.36
CA ILE A 354 5.77 9.10 -9.88
C ILE A 354 6.79 10.14 -9.41
N PRO A 355 7.73 9.78 -8.52
CA PRO A 355 8.83 10.67 -8.19
C PRO A 355 9.86 10.71 -9.32
N ASP A 356 10.12 11.91 -9.82
CA ASP A 356 11.18 12.17 -10.79
C ASP A 356 12.50 12.42 -10.05
N ASN A 357 13.62 12.30 -10.76
CA ASN A 357 14.96 12.67 -10.26
C ASN A 357 15.38 11.97 -8.96
N GLY A 358 14.77 10.84 -8.60
CA GLY A 358 15.11 10.06 -7.41
C GLY A 358 14.63 10.68 -6.08
N VAL A 359 13.63 11.56 -6.10
CA VAL A 359 13.04 12.12 -4.88
C VAL A 359 12.15 11.11 -4.17
N THR A 360 11.88 11.33 -2.88
CA THR A 360 10.78 10.63 -2.21
C THR A 360 9.44 11.14 -2.74
N ALA A 361 8.46 10.28 -2.99
CA ALA A 361 7.15 10.73 -3.49
C ALA A 361 6.34 11.46 -2.41
N LEU A 362 6.28 10.89 -1.19
CA LEU A 362 5.55 11.48 -0.07
C LEU A 362 6.26 11.25 1.26
N ARG A 363 6.28 12.30 2.10
CA ARG A 363 6.74 12.27 3.48
C ARG A 363 5.69 12.80 4.43
N THR A 364 5.59 12.22 5.62
CA THR A 364 4.80 12.78 6.72
C THR A 364 5.71 13.26 7.85
N ALA A 365 5.31 14.33 8.55
CA ALA A 365 5.90 14.67 9.85
C ALA A 365 5.48 13.66 10.94
N ASP A 366 6.11 13.75 12.11
CA ASP A 366 5.74 12.97 13.31
C ASP A 366 4.51 13.59 14.00
N VAL A 367 3.35 13.47 13.35
CA VAL A 367 2.09 14.12 13.77
C VAL A 367 0.93 13.14 13.80
N ASP A 368 -0.05 13.42 14.66
CA ASP A 368 -1.23 12.58 14.83
C ASP A 368 -2.10 12.50 13.55
N GLY A 369 -2.72 11.35 13.35
CA GLY A 369 -3.98 11.23 12.63
C GLY A 369 -3.91 11.45 11.12
N VAL A 370 -2.73 11.42 10.50
CA VAL A 370 -2.62 11.47 9.04
C VAL A 370 -3.30 10.24 8.44
N ARG A 371 -4.04 10.42 7.34
CA ARG A 371 -4.72 9.35 6.62
C ARG A 371 -4.27 9.34 5.17
N LEU A 372 -3.45 8.35 4.82
CA LEU A 372 -3.01 8.09 3.45
C LEU A 372 -3.86 6.95 2.88
N ALA A 373 -4.60 7.20 1.81
CA ALA A 373 -5.60 6.27 1.32
C ALA A 373 -5.71 6.19 -0.21
N GLY A 374 -5.67 5.00 -0.79
CA GLY A 374 -6.19 4.74 -2.15
C GLY A 374 -5.36 5.29 -3.32
N PHE A 375 -4.03 5.28 -3.22
CA PHE A 375 -3.14 5.74 -4.30
C PHE A 375 -1.96 4.79 -4.52
N LEU A 376 -1.43 4.81 -5.74
CA LEU A 376 -0.23 4.06 -6.14
C LEU A 376 0.97 5.01 -6.13
N ILE A 377 2.12 4.55 -5.63
CA ILE A 377 3.41 5.17 -5.89
C ILE A 377 4.16 4.28 -6.88
N ASP A 378 4.55 4.83 -8.02
CA ASP A 378 5.24 4.10 -9.07
C ASP A 378 6.63 4.69 -9.25
N ALA A 379 7.67 3.88 -9.03
CA ALA A 379 9.04 4.37 -8.98
C ALA A 379 9.51 4.91 -10.33
N GLY A 380 10.09 6.11 -10.34
CA GLY A 380 10.77 6.65 -11.50
C GLY A 380 12.07 5.89 -11.86
N PRO A 381 12.62 6.12 -13.07
CA PRO A 381 13.82 5.41 -13.54
C PRO A 381 15.10 5.76 -12.76
N VAL A 382 15.14 6.96 -12.16
CA VAL A 382 16.23 7.38 -11.27
C VAL A 382 15.94 6.83 -9.88
N ASN A 383 16.91 6.11 -9.30
CA ASN A 383 16.75 5.47 -8.00
C ASN A 383 16.39 6.48 -6.89
N SER A 384 15.23 6.27 -6.28
CA SER A 384 14.84 6.99 -5.05
C SER A 384 15.41 6.29 -3.82
N SER A 385 15.92 7.04 -2.84
CA SER A 385 16.37 6.41 -1.59
C SER A 385 15.18 5.76 -0.84
N THR A 386 14.07 6.50 -0.77
CA THR A 386 12.78 6.08 -0.22
C THR A 386 11.64 6.54 -1.13
N LEU A 387 10.55 5.77 -1.27
CA LEU A 387 9.36 6.22 -2.02
C LEU A 387 8.28 6.81 -1.09
N LEU A 388 8.02 6.15 0.05
CA LEU A 388 7.16 6.64 1.12
C LEU A 388 7.90 6.66 2.47
N GLU A 389 7.82 7.76 3.19
CA GLU A 389 8.34 7.89 4.56
C GLU A 389 7.24 8.39 5.50
N VAL A 390 6.85 7.57 6.48
CA VAL A 390 5.86 7.91 7.51
C VAL A 390 6.59 8.28 8.80
N GLY A 391 6.65 9.58 9.08
CA GLY A 391 7.45 10.16 10.15
C GLY A 391 8.92 10.29 9.76
N PRO A 392 9.65 11.31 10.25
CA PRO A 392 11.07 11.45 10.02
C PRO A 392 11.88 10.38 10.78
N THR A 393 13.11 10.14 10.33
CA THR A 393 14.08 9.34 11.10
C THR A 393 14.24 9.90 12.52
N GLY A 394 14.19 9.03 13.53
CA GLY A 394 14.25 9.42 14.94
C GLY A 394 12.91 9.87 15.54
N ALA A 395 11.80 9.69 14.80
CA ALA A 395 10.43 9.80 15.33
C ALA A 395 10.29 9.01 16.65
N SER A 396 9.64 9.63 17.63
CA SER A 396 9.55 9.07 18.98
C SER A 396 8.26 9.43 19.71
N ALA A 397 7.43 10.32 19.14
CA ALA A 397 6.11 10.59 19.69
C ALA A 397 5.24 9.33 19.64
N SER A 398 4.38 9.14 20.66
CA SER A 398 3.31 8.14 20.57
C SER A 398 2.08 8.80 19.96
N HIS A 399 1.45 8.06 19.05
CA HIS A 399 0.24 8.46 18.34
C HIS A 399 -0.92 7.49 18.64
N SER A 400 -0.83 6.70 19.72
CA SER A 400 -1.78 5.62 20.06
C SER A 400 -3.25 6.06 20.12
N ALA A 401 -3.54 7.31 20.49
CA ALA A 401 -4.91 7.85 20.51
C ALA A 401 -5.44 8.13 19.10
N ASN A 402 -4.59 8.62 18.20
CA ASN A 402 -4.95 9.01 16.84
C ASN A 402 -3.79 8.71 15.88
N PRO A 403 -3.57 7.43 15.53
CA PRO A 403 -2.40 7.03 14.76
C PRO A 403 -2.48 7.52 13.32
N THR A 404 -1.34 7.58 12.65
CA THR A 404 -1.31 7.67 11.18
C THR A 404 -1.77 6.34 10.57
N THR A 405 -2.57 6.38 9.50
CA THR A 405 -3.01 5.20 8.75
C THR A 405 -2.54 5.23 7.30
N VAL A 406 -2.10 4.08 6.81
CA VAL A 406 -1.74 3.81 5.41
C VAL A 406 -2.67 2.71 4.89
N GLN A 407 -3.57 3.04 3.95
CA GLN A 407 -4.65 2.12 3.54
C GLN A 407 -4.84 2.10 2.02
N ASP A 408 -4.74 0.94 1.40
CA ASP A 408 -4.77 0.84 -0.07
C ASP A 408 -3.74 1.77 -0.73
N VAL A 409 -2.59 1.92 -0.07
CA VAL A 409 -1.42 2.59 -0.65
C VAL A 409 -0.56 1.49 -1.23
N PHE A 410 -0.33 1.56 -2.52
CA PHE A 410 0.40 0.52 -3.25
C PHE A 410 1.72 1.10 -3.75
N ILE A 411 2.74 0.27 -3.90
CA ILE A 411 4.03 0.67 -4.46
C ILE A 411 4.43 -0.28 -5.56
N ARG A 412 4.82 0.26 -6.72
CA ARG A 412 5.36 -0.48 -7.85
C ARG A 412 6.78 -0.02 -8.18
N ILE A 413 7.66 -0.97 -8.48
CA ILE A 413 9.03 -0.71 -8.93
C ILE A 413 9.30 -1.50 -10.22
N GLY A 414 9.14 -0.83 -11.36
CA GLY A 414 9.27 -1.42 -12.69
C GLY A 414 7.94 -1.87 -13.32
N GLY A 415 8.00 -2.60 -14.43
CA GLY A 415 6.83 -3.16 -15.14
C GLY A 415 6.25 -2.23 -16.21
N ALA A 416 6.12 -0.93 -15.91
CA ALA A 416 5.73 0.11 -16.87
C ALA A 416 6.93 0.90 -17.44
N GLY A 417 8.10 0.26 -17.46
CA GLY A 417 9.40 0.89 -17.69
C GLY A 417 10.35 0.57 -16.53
N ALA A 418 11.61 0.99 -16.62
CA ALA A 418 12.54 0.82 -15.52
C ALA A 418 12.14 1.75 -14.35
N GLY A 419 12.06 1.21 -13.15
CA GLY A 419 11.84 1.97 -11.92
C GLY A 419 12.78 1.46 -10.84
N LYS A 420 13.32 2.33 -9.98
CA LYS A 420 14.27 1.93 -8.93
C LYS A 420 14.02 2.64 -7.61
N ALA A 421 14.17 1.90 -6.52
CA ALA A 421 14.19 2.46 -5.18
C ALA A 421 15.07 1.62 -4.26
N THR A 422 15.80 2.25 -3.35
CA THR A 422 16.61 1.51 -2.37
C THR A 422 15.73 0.89 -1.29
N THR A 423 14.81 1.65 -0.70
CA THR A 423 13.78 1.16 0.21
C THR A 423 12.43 1.71 -0.22
N SER A 424 11.41 0.88 -0.42
CA SER A 424 10.14 1.40 -0.93
C SER A 424 9.37 2.18 0.14
N MET A 425 9.20 1.61 1.33
CA MET A 425 8.43 2.22 2.41
C MET A 425 9.21 2.22 3.72
N VAL A 426 9.24 3.36 4.41
CA VAL A 426 9.83 3.49 5.75
C VAL A 426 8.78 4.00 6.72
N ILE A 427 8.57 3.26 7.82
CA ILE A 427 7.62 3.60 8.88
C ILE A 427 8.40 3.93 10.14
N ASN A 428 8.58 5.21 10.41
CA ASN A 428 9.27 5.71 11.60
C ASN A 428 8.30 6.06 12.74
N SER A 429 7.15 6.66 12.43
CA SER A 429 6.18 7.05 13.46
C SER A 429 5.60 5.83 14.18
N ARG A 430 5.58 5.92 15.51
CA ARG A 430 4.98 4.92 16.39
C ARG A 430 3.47 4.80 16.16
N ASP A 431 2.91 3.66 16.55
CA ASP A 431 1.46 3.38 16.50
C ASP A 431 0.84 3.37 15.09
N THR A 432 1.63 3.57 14.02
CA THR A 432 1.15 3.58 12.64
C THR A 432 0.37 2.30 12.32
N ILE A 433 -0.77 2.44 11.64
CA ILE A 433 -1.56 1.32 11.15
C ILE A 433 -1.39 1.22 9.63
N ILE A 434 -0.81 0.12 9.18
CA ILE A 434 -0.73 -0.26 7.77
C ILE A 434 -1.85 -1.26 7.51
N ASP A 435 -2.90 -0.85 6.81
CA ASP A 435 -4.09 -1.67 6.62
C ASP A 435 -4.40 -1.83 5.13
N HIS A 436 -3.93 -2.96 4.59
CA HIS A 436 -3.78 -3.27 3.16
C HIS A 436 -2.73 -2.40 2.45
N THR A 437 -1.61 -3.03 2.14
CA THR A 437 -0.60 -2.49 1.22
C THR A 437 -0.09 -3.62 0.34
N TRP A 438 0.30 -3.26 -0.88
CA TRP A 438 1.08 -4.13 -1.75
C TRP A 438 2.30 -3.36 -2.21
N VAL A 439 3.48 -3.85 -1.84
CA VAL A 439 4.76 -3.24 -2.17
C VAL A 439 5.50 -4.23 -3.07
N TRP A 440 5.55 -3.94 -4.36
CA TRP A 440 5.88 -4.90 -5.40
C TRP A 440 7.03 -4.41 -6.27
N ARG A 441 8.17 -5.10 -6.19
CA ARG A 441 9.19 -5.01 -7.23
C ARG A 441 8.72 -5.87 -8.41
N ALA A 442 8.60 -5.28 -9.58
CA ALA A 442 7.99 -5.95 -10.71
C ALA A 442 8.74 -7.23 -11.12
N ASP A 443 8.02 -8.35 -11.27
CA ASP A 443 8.52 -9.62 -11.81
C ASP A 443 8.23 -9.79 -13.32
N HIS A 444 7.34 -8.96 -13.87
CA HIS A 444 6.98 -8.95 -15.30
C HIS A 444 6.64 -7.54 -15.81
N GLY A 445 6.50 -7.44 -17.15
CA GLY A 445 6.34 -6.17 -17.86
C GLY A 445 7.64 -5.67 -18.45
N THR A 446 7.69 -4.38 -18.80
CA THR A 446 8.90 -3.76 -19.35
C THR A 446 9.79 -3.19 -18.24
N GLY A 447 11.10 -3.14 -18.46
CA GLY A 447 12.05 -2.59 -17.48
C GLY A 447 12.26 -3.46 -16.24
N VAL A 448 12.06 -4.78 -16.34
CA VAL A 448 12.26 -5.75 -15.26
C VAL A 448 13.58 -6.49 -15.43
N GLY A 449 14.23 -6.77 -14.30
CA GLY A 449 15.43 -7.61 -14.19
C GLY A 449 16.26 -7.24 -12.98
N TRP A 450 17.18 -8.13 -12.59
CA TRP A 450 17.92 -8.07 -11.32
C TRP A 450 18.50 -6.67 -11.02
N GLU A 451 19.12 -6.05 -12.03
CA GLU A 451 19.67 -4.68 -11.96
C GLU A 451 18.76 -3.62 -12.62
N THR A 452 17.82 -4.00 -13.48
CA THR A 452 17.00 -3.07 -14.28
C THR A 452 15.98 -2.34 -13.41
N ASN A 453 15.26 -3.06 -12.56
CA ASN A 453 14.34 -2.50 -11.56
C ASN A 453 14.77 -2.87 -10.13
N ARG A 454 16.09 -2.83 -9.88
CA ARG A 454 16.64 -3.18 -8.58
C ARG A 454 15.95 -2.40 -7.46
N ALA A 455 15.46 -3.14 -6.48
CA ALA A 455 14.97 -2.63 -5.22
C ALA A 455 15.40 -3.56 -4.09
N ASP A 456 16.30 -3.06 -3.24
CA ASP A 456 16.92 -3.89 -2.22
C ASP A 456 15.94 -4.20 -1.08
N TYR A 457 15.13 -3.22 -0.63
CA TYR A 457 14.27 -3.38 0.54
C TYR A 457 12.83 -2.93 0.26
N GLY A 458 11.85 -3.74 0.67
CA GLY A 458 10.43 -3.40 0.53
C GLY A 458 10.01 -2.42 1.61
N ILE A 459 9.80 -2.92 2.82
CA ILE A 459 9.34 -2.12 3.97
C ILE A 459 10.35 -2.20 5.11
N ARG A 460 10.68 -1.04 5.69
CA ARG A 460 11.41 -0.93 6.94
C ARG A 460 10.53 -0.28 8.02
N VAL A 461 10.24 -1.03 9.08
CA VAL A 461 9.45 -0.57 10.22
C VAL A 461 10.38 -0.26 11.39
N ASN A 462 10.61 1.02 11.66
CA ASN A 462 11.41 1.50 12.78
C ASN A 462 10.54 1.90 13.99
N GLY A 463 9.31 2.34 13.74
CA GLY A 463 8.39 2.78 14.78
C GLY A 463 7.93 1.63 15.69
N ASP A 464 7.81 1.92 16.99
CA ASP A 464 7.22 1.01 17.97
C ASP A 464 5.69 0.94 17.81
N ASP A 465 5.08 -0.15 18.27
CA ASP A 465 3.62 -0.36 18.32
C ASP A 465 2.89 -0.28 16.96
N VAL A 466 3.63 -0.39 15.86
CA VAL A 466 3.08 -0.45 14.50
C VAL A 466 2.26 -1.73 14.32
N LEU A 467 1.10 -1.61 13.68
CA LEU A 467 0.25 -2.74 13.29
C LEU A 467 0.15 -2.81 11.76
N ALA A 468 0.46 -3.97 11.19
CA ALA A 468 0.17 -4.29 9.80
C ALA A 468 -0.98 -5.31 9.71
N THR A 469 -2.02 -5.02 8.92
CA THR A 469 -3.15 -5.92 8.64
C THR A 469 -3.34 -6.07 7.14
N GLY A 470 -3.13 -7.28 6.60
CA GLY A 470 -3.16 -7.51 5.16
C GLY A 470 -1.90 -6.98 4.46
N LEU A 471 -0.73 -7.49 4.85
CA LEU A 471 0.56 -7.06 4.32
C LEU A 471 1.01 -7.92 3.13
N PHE A 472 1.20 -7.31 1.96
CA PHE A 472 1.71 -7.98 0.75
C PHE A 472 3.01 -7.29 0.32
N VAL A 473 4.14 -8.02 0.25
CA VAL A 473 5.43 -7.45 -0.17
C VAL A 473 6.24 -8.47 -0.95
N GLU A 474 6.70 -8.13 -2.16
CA GLU A 474 7.22 -9.14 -3.09
C GLU A 474 8.44 -8.70 -3.91
N HIS A 475 9.26 -9.71 -4.21
CA HIS A 475 10.35 -9.77 -5.17
C HIS A 475 11.55 -8.85 -4.94
N PHE A 476 11.77 -8.36 -3.72
CA PHE A 476 12.90 -7.50 -3.42
C PHE A 476 14.23 -8.26 -3.53
N ASN A 477 15.29 -7.57 -3.93
CA ASN A 477 16.61 -8.18 -4.09
C ASN A 477 17.19 -8.66 -2.74
N LYS A 478 16.77 -8.06 -1.61
CA LYS A 478 17.18 -8.44 -0.26
C LYS A 478 15.95 -8.75 0.63
N TYR A 479 15.81 -8.03 1.75
CA TYR A 479 14.71 -8.24 2.68
C TYR A 479 13.47 -7.52 2.19
N ASP A 480 12.39 -8.26 1.97
CA ASP A 480 11.09 -7.70 1.61
C ASP A 480 10.55 -6.86 2.79
N VAL A 481 10.62 -7.39 4.02
CA VAL A 481 10.27 -6.67 5.25
C VAL A 481 11.40 -6.75 6.28
N GLN A 482 11.73 -5.60 6.86
CA GLN A 482 12.58 -5.49 8.04
C GLN A 482 11.86 -4.77 9.18
N TRP A 483 11.83 -5.36 10.36
CA TRP A 483 11.16 -4.83 11.54
C TRP A 483 12.16 -4.57 12.66
N TYR A 484 12.35 -3.31 13.00
CA TYR A 484 13.26 -2.82 14.05
C TYR A 484 12.52 -2.29 15.28
N GLY A 485 11.27 -1.82 15.11
CA GLY A 485 10.46 -1.30 16.20
C GLY A 485 9.91 -2.37 17.14
N GLN A 486 9.72 -2.01 18.41
CA GLN A 486 9.21 -2.88 19.46
C GLN A 486 7.69 -3.02 19.42
N ARG A 487 7.16 -4.13 19.93
CA ARG A 487 5.71 -4.43 20.05
C ARG A 487 4.97 -4.37 18.71
N GLY A 488 5.70 -4.58 17.62
CA GLY A 488 5.15 -4.67 16.29
C GLY A 488 4.22 -5.87 16.13
N ARG A 489 3.14 -5.70 15.37
CA ARG A 489 2.19 -6.77 15.08
C ARG A 489 1.89 -6.88 13.60
N THR A 490 1.81 -8.10 13.06
CA THR A 490 1.38 -8.36 11.68
C THR A 490 0.28 -9.43 11.66
N ILE A 491 -0.89 -9.10 11.13
CA ILE A 491 -1.96 -10.08 10.89
C ILE A 491 -2.11 -10.20 9.38
N PHE A 492 -1.84 -11.40 8.88
CA PHE A 492 -1.65 -11.73 7.47
C PHE A 492 -0.39 -11.11 6.85
N PHE A 493 0.46 -11.98 6.30
CA PHE A 493 1.54 -11.61 5.39
C PHE A 493 1.56 -12.55 4.19
N GLN A 494 1.77 -11.98 3.01
CA GLN A 494 2.07 -12.73 1.80
C GLN A 494 3.33 -12.14 1.14
N ASN A 495 4.20 -13.03 0.70
CA ASN A 495 5.41 -12.71 -0.01
C ASN A 495 5.72 -13.74 -1.09
N GLU A 496 6.35 -13.26 -2.16
CA GLU A 496 7.13 -14.06 -3.08
C GLU A 496 8.55 -13.51 -3.17
N LYS A 497 9.57 -14.37 -3.17
CA LYS A 497 10.96 -13.96 -3.37
C LYS A 497 11.21 -13.50 -4.80
N ALA A 498 12.32 -12.81 -5.03
CA ALA A 498 12.74 -12.40 -6.36
C ALA A 498 13.02 -13.62 -7.25
N TYR A 499 12.31 -13.72 -8.37
CA TYR A 499 12.43 -14.86 -9.28
C TYR A 499 13.75 -14.83 -10.07
N ASP A 500 14.32 -13.64 -10.22
CA ASP A 500 15.34 -13.28 -11.19
C ASP A 500 16.75 -13.13 -10.58
N ALA A 501 16.96 -13.68 -9.37
CA ALA A 501 18.31 -13.82 -8.84
C ALA A 501 19.16 -14.68 -9.78
N PRO A 502 20.31 -14.18 -10.26
CA PRO A 502 21.07 -14.86 -11.32
C PRO A 502 21.85 -16.08 -10.83
N ASN A 503 22.04 -16.21 -9.51
CA ASN A 503 22.70 -17.33 -8.83
C ASN A 503 22.63 -17.15 -7.31
N GLN A 504 23.04 -18.18 -6.57
CA GLN A 504 23.12 -18.17 -5.10
C GLN A 504 23.98 -17.01 -4.55
N ALA A 505 25.08 -16.67 -5.21
CA ALA A 505 26.01 -15.65 -4.72
C ALA A 505 25.39 -14.25 -4.73
N ALA A 506 24.49 -13.96 -5.68
CA ALA A 506 23.79 -12.68 -5.76
C ALA A 506 22.89 -12.39 -4.55
N ILE A 507 22.42 -13.45 -3.87
CA ILE A 507 21.55 -13.34 -2.69
C ILE A 507 22.24 -13.76 -1.40
N GLN A 508 23.55 -14.04 -1.42
CA GLN A 508 24.28 -14.44 -0.23
C GLN A 508 24.23 -13.32 0.82
N ASN A 509 23.89 -13.68 2.06
CA ASN A 509 23.71 -12.76 3.17
C ASN A 509 24.61 -13.20 4.34
N GLY A 510 25.89 -12.82 4.28
CA GLY A 510 26.90 -13.36 5.19
C GLY A 510 26.97 -14.89 5.07
N SER A 511 26.79 -15.61 6.19
CA SER A 511 26.71 -17.07 6.19
C SER A 511 25.33 -17.63 5.81
N VAL A 512 24.30 -16.79 5.70
CA VAL A 512 22.92 -17.20 5.39
C VAL A 512 22.69 -17.19 3.88
N LYS A 513 22.08 -18.25 3.35
CA LYS A 513 21.69 -18.34 1.95
C LYS A 513 20.40 -17.54 1.71
N GLY A 514 20.50 -16.41 1.03
CA GLY A 514 19.34 -15.56 0.80
C GLY A 514 19.01 -14.61 1.95
N TYR A 515 18.10 -13.69 1.66
CA TYR A 515 17.55 -12.74 2.62
C TYR A 515 16.12 -13.17 2.95
N ALA A 516 15.77 -13.26 4.24
CA ALA A 516 14.41 -13.61 4.66
C ALA A 516 13.39 -12.66 4.04
N ALA A 517 12.18 -13.15 3.76
CA ALA A 517 11.06 -12.30 3.38
C ALA A 517 10.68 -11.34 4.51
N TYR A 518 10.77 -11.80 5.75
CA TYR A 518 10.42 -11.03 6.93
C TYR A 518 11.47 -11.20 8.02
N LYS A 519 12.24 -10.13 8.28
CA LYS A 519 13.28 -10.08 9.31
C LYS A 519 12.84 -9.21 10.48
N VAL A 520 12.65 -9.80 11.66
CA VAL A 520 12.62 -9.07 12.93
C VAL A 520 14.07 -8.88 13.40
N ALA A 521 14.49 -7.66 13.70
CA ALA A 521 15.86 -7.37 14.12
C ALA A 521 16.21 -8.04 15.45
N ASP A 522 17.47 -8.44 15.64
CA ASP A 522 17.90 -9.25 16.79
C ASP A 522 17.76 -8.51 18.13
N SER A 523 17.71 -7.17 18.09
CA SER A 523 17.49 -6.30 19.25
C SER A 523 16.03 -6.20 19.69
N VAL A 524 15.07 -6.69 18.90
CA VAL A 524 13.64 -6.64 19.22
C VAL A 524 13.34 -7.70 20.29
N THR A 525 12.63 -7.30 21.33
CA THR A 525 12.25 -8.18 22.45
C THR A 525 10.76 -8.47 22.49
N THR A 526 9.96 -7.76 21.70
CA THR A 526 8.52 -7.99 21.60
C THR A 526 8.03 -7.78 20.18
N HIS A 527 7.45 -8.81 19.60
CA HIS A 527 6.87 -8.79 18.26
C HIS A 527 5.87 -9.94 18.13
N GLU A 528 4.82 -9.79 17.33
CA GLU A 528 3.89 -10.90 17.10
C GLU A 528 3.28 -10.93 15.70
N GLY A 529 3.26 -12.10 15.06
CA GLY A 529 2.65 -12.28 13.74
C GLY A 529 1.71 -13.47 13.63
N TRP A 530 0.66 -13.37 12.80
CA TRP A 530 -0.35 -14.40 12.56
C TRP A 530 -0.60 -14.63 11.07
N GLY A 531 -0.48 -15.88 10.60
CA GLY A 531 -0.78 -16.29 9.23
C GLY A 531 0.15 -15.64 8.21
N LEU A 532 1.43 -16.04 8.17
CA LEU A 532 2.43 -15.45 7.29
C LEU A 532 2.97 -16.48 6.29
N GLY A 533 2.96 -16.14 5.01
CA GLY A 533 3.46 -16.98 3.91
C GLY A 533 4.59 -16.33 3.10
N SER A 534 5.59 -17.12 2.71
CA SER A 534 6.65 -16.72 1.77
C SER A 534 6.89 -17.80 0.71
N TYR A 535 6.82 -17.42 -0.57
CA TYR A 535 6.90 -18.35 -1.70
C TYR A 535 8.17 -18.10 -2.51
N CYS A 536 8.72 -19.13 -3.16
CA CYS A 536 9.84 -18.97 -4.10
C CYS A 536 9.52 -19.55 -5.46
N TYR A 537 9.99 -18.86 -6.50
CA TYR A 537 9.91 -19.29 -7.89
C TYR A 537 11.16 -18.80 -8.62
N TYR A 538 12.34 -19.29 -8.23
CA TYR A 538 13.63 -18.94 -8.83
C TYR A 538 13.75 -19.54 -10.24
N ASN A 539 12.91 -19.11 -11.18
CA ASN A 539 12.87 -19.65 -12.53
C ASN A 539 14.12 -19.33 -13.37
N VAL A 540 14.87 -18.28 -13.00
CA VAL A 540 16.13 -17.92 -13.65
C VAL A 540 17.27 -18.87 -13.24
N ASP A 541 17.40 -19.17 -11.95
CA ASP A 541 18.30 -20.20 -11.44
C ASP A 541 17.57 -21.10 -10.42
N PRO A 542 16.98 -22.21 -10.87
CA PRO A 542 16.20 -23.11 -10.02
C PRO A 542 17.04 -23.87 -8.98
N THR A 543 18.37 -23.78 -9.05
CA THR A 543 19.28 -24.42 -8.08
C THR A 543 19.44 -23.60 -6.80
N ILE A 544 18.92 -22.37 -6.78
CA ILE A 544 18.97 -21.49 -5.63
C ILE A 544 18.25 -22.11 -4.43
N VAL A 545 18.91 -22.01 -3.28
CA VAL A 545 18.38 -22.37 -1.98
C VAL A 545 18.21 -21.10 -1.15
N GLN A 546 16.99 -20.91 -0.64
CA GLN A 546 16.65 -19.88 0.33
C GLN A 546 16.68 -20.52 1.73
N HIS A 547 17.48 -19.99 2.64
CA HIS A 547 17.66 -20.63 3.94
C HIS A 547 16.35 -20.64 4.75
N ASN A 548 15.66 -19.50 4.83
CA ASN A 548 14.35 -19.40 5.47
C ASN A 548 13.47 -18.30 4.86
N GLY A 549 12.16 -18.41 5.05
CA GLY A 549 11.21 -17.32 4.75
C GLY A 549 11.21 -16.24 5.82
N PHE A 550 11.40 -16.64 7.08
CA PHE A 550 11.29 -15.77 8.25
C PHE A 550 12.58 -15.81 9.08
N ALA A 551 12.99 -14.66 9.61
CA ALA A 551 14.14 -14.57 10.50
C ALA A 551 13.84 -13.68 11.71
N ALA A 552 14.05 -14.17 12.93
CA ALA A 552 13.69 -13.45 14.15
C ALA A 552 14.51 -13.89 15.38
N PRO A 553 14.59 -13.04 16.43
CA PRO A 553 15.10 -13.46 17.73
C PRO A 553 14.28 -14.62 18.32
N ASN A 554 14.97 -15.64 18.83
CA ASN A 554 14.35 -16.68 19.66
C ASN A 554 14.26 -16.19 21.11
N THR A 555 13.22 -15.43 21.42
CA THR A 555 12.96 -14.91 22.78
C THR A 555 11.47 -15.00 23.11
N PRO A 556 11.07 -15.13 24.39
CA PRO A 556 9.66 -15.36 24.76
C PRO A 556 8.66 -14.28 24.28
N GLY A 557 9.13 -13.06 24.01
CA GLY A 557 8.27 -11.95 23.57
C GLY A 557 8.14 -11.81 22.05
N VAL A 558 8.91 -12.53 21.24
CA VAL A 558 8.88 -12.47 19.78
C VAL A 558 8.21 -13.72 19.27
N LYS A 559 6.93 -13.66 18.91
CA LYS A 559 6.11 -14.83 18.62
C LYS A 559 5.56 -14.84 17.19
N PHE A 560 5.41 -16.02 16.61
CA PHE A 560 4.64 -16.20 15.38
C PHE A 560 3.67 -17.36 15.50
N HIS A 561 2.58 -17.24 14.76
CA HIS A 561 1.53 -18.23 14.64
C HIS A 561 1.27 -18.46 13.16
N ASP A 562 1.21 -19.73 12.76
CA ASP A 562 0.81 -20.16 11.41
C ASP A 562 1.73 -19.61 10.30
N LEU A 563 3.01 -19.96 10.38
CA LEU A 563 3.99 -19.67 9.32
C LEU A 563 3.99 -20.76 8.27
N LEU A 564 4.22 -20.38 7.02
CA LEU A 564 4.49 -21.31 5.93
C LEU A 564 5.46 -20.77 4.87
N VAL A 565 6.18 -21.70 4.24
CA VAL A 565 6.96 -21.43 3.02
C VAL A 565 6.57 -22.41 1.92
N VAL A 566 6.64 -21.96 0.66
CA VAL A 566 6.23 -22.76 -0.52
C VAL A 566 7.25 -22.59 -1.64
N SER A 567 7.71 -23.70 -2.23
CA SER A 567 8.38 -23.66 -3.54
C SER A 567 7.35 -23.91 -4.64
N LEU A 568 7.23 -22.95 -5.56
CA LEU A 568 6.31 -23.05 -6.69
C LEU A 568 6.95 -23.91 -7.79
N GLY A 569 6.41 -25.12 -8.00
CA GLY A 569 6.87 -26.01 -9.07
C GLY A 569 8.32 -26.49 -8.94
N GLY A 570 8.91 -26.39 -7.75
CA GLY A 570 10.30 -26.79 -7.48
C GLY A 570 11.35 -25.81 -8.01
N GLN A 571 10.97 -24.57 -8.35
CA GLN A 571 11.89 -23.54 -8.82
C GLN A 571 12.61 -22.88 -7.63
N GLY A 572 13.72 -23.48 -7.22
CA GLY A 572 14.41 -23.23 -5.96
C GLY A 572 13.71 -23.87 -4.75
N GLN A 573 14.35 -23.88 -3.59
CA GLN A 573 13.81 -24.52 -2.37
C GLN A 573 14.12 -23.71 -1.11
N TYR A 574 13.28 -23.87 -0.09
CA TYR A 574 13.55 -23.41 1.27
C TYR A 574 14.23 -24.51 2.09
N GLU A 575 15.25 -24.17 2.89
CA GLU A 575 15.83 -25.09 3.90
C GLU A 575 14.95 -25.18 5.15
N HIS A 576 14.38 -24.05 5.58
CA HIS A 576 13.57 -23.91 6.79
C HIS A 576 12.42 -22.92 6.58
N VAL A 577 11.45 -22.94 7.49
CA VAL A 577 10.37 -21.95 7.53
C VAL A 577 10.87 -20.67 8.19
N VAL A 578 11.34 -20.78 9.45
CA VAL A 578 11.82 -19.65 10.27
C VAL A 578 13.14 -19.99 10.97
N ASN A 579 14.16 -19.15 10.83
CA ASN A 579 15.53 -19.45 11.29
C ASN A 579 15.94 -20.87 10.86
N GLU A 580 16.14 -21.77 11.83
CA GLU A 580 16.50 -23.20 11.68
C GLU A 580 15.32 -24.15 11.93
N THR A 581 14.09 -23.63 12.01
CA THR A 581 12.87 -24.36 12.39
C THR A 581 11.92 -24.52 11.21
N GLY A 582 11.28 -25.69 11.13
CA GLY A 582 10.43 -26.10 10.01
C GLY A 582 11.19 -26.94 8.99
N ALA A 583 10.48 -27.85 8.35
CA ALA A 583 11.05 -28.74 7.34
C ALA A 583 11.40 -27.95 6.05
N PRO A 584 12.36 -28.42 5.25
CA PRO A 584 12.59 -27.85 3.92
C PRO A 584 11.40 -28.10 3.00
N THR A 585 11.24 -27.25 1.98
CA THR A 585 10.42 -27.62 0.82
C THR A 585 11.20 -28.62 -0.04
N SER A 586 10.48 -29.45 -0.80
CA SER A 586 11.12 -30.42 -1.70
C SER A 586 10.21 -30.82 -2.84
N GLY A 587 10.81 -31.35 -3.92
CA GLY A 587 10.09 -31.78 -5.11
C GLY A 587 9.45 -30.63 -5.88
N THR A 588 8.48 -30.97 -6.74
CA THR A 588 7.81 -30.03 -7.66
C THR A 588 6.31 -29.88 -7.41
N SER A 589 5.78 -30.54 -6.37
CA SER A 589 4.33 -30.63 -6.10
C SER A 589 3.74 -29.40 -5.40
N THR A 590 4.52 -28.34 -5.15
CA THR A 590 4.06 -27.10 -4.51
C THR A 590 3.34 -27.34 -3.17
N VAL A 591 3.97 -28.11 -2.29
CA VAL A 591 3.43 -28.43 -0.96
C VAL A 591 4.02 -27.45 0.07
N PRO A 592 3.19 -26.76 0.87
CA PRO A 592 3.68 -25.89 1.93
C PRO A 592 4.43 -26.65 3.02
N SER A 593 5.57 -26.11 3.45
CA SER A 593 6.18 -26.44 4.74
C SER A 593 5.68 -25.44 5.79
N THR A 594 5.34 -25.91 6.99
CA THR A 594 4.63 -25.10 7.99
C THR A 594 5.28 -25.14 9.37
N VAL A 595 5.10 -24.06 10.14
CA VAL A 595 5.40 -23.97 11.57
C VAL A 595 4.20 -23.31 12.24
N VAL A 596 3.50 -24.04 13.10
CA VAL A 596 2.27 -23.57 13.76
C VAL A 596 2.57 -22.50 14.82
N SER A 597 3.69 -22.60 15.53
CA SER A 597 4.07 -21.67 16.59
C SER A 597 5.58 -21.46 16.62
N TYR A 598 6.00 -20.26 17.01
CA TYR A 598 7.40 -19.88 17.20
C TYR A 598 7.51 -18.76 18.26
N PRO A 599 8.61 -18.69 19.05
CA PRO A 599 9.54 -19.79 19.29
C PRO A 599 8.85 -20.94 20.01
#